data_AF-A0A376WXK2-F1
#
_entry.id   AF-A0A376WXK2-F1
#
_cell.length_a   1.000
_cell.length_b   1.000
_cell.length_c   1.000
_cell.angle_alpha   90.00
_cell.angle_beta   90.00
_cell.angle_gamma   90.00
#
_symmetry.space_group_name_H-M   'P 1'
#
loop_
_entity.id
_entity.type
_entity.pdbx_description
1 polymer ?
#
loop_
_entity_poly.entity_id
_entity_poly.type
_entity_poly.pdbx_seq_one_letter_code
_entity_poly.pdbx_strand_id
1 'polypeptide(L)'
;MKTTPAHSTPVVTQGKPGETYNIGGHNEKQNLDVVHTICDLLDEIVPKEGSYRDQITYVTDRPGHDRRYAIDANKISAELGWTPQETFESGIRKTVEWYLTNTEWVENVKSGNYKSWIAQNYQNR
;
A
#
# COMPACT_ATOMS: atom_id res chain seq x y z
N MET A 1 -23.22 24.19 -3.72
CA MET A 1 -22.64 23.05 -4.46
C MET A 1 -21.12 23.15 -4.35
N LYS A 2 -20.48 22.29 -3.56
CA LYS A 2 -19.01 22.18 -3.56
C LYS A 2 -18.64 21.24 -4.69
N THR A 3 -18.02 21.76 -5.74
CA THR A 3 -17.44 20.94 -6.80
C THR A 3 -16.28 20.15 -6.20
N THR A 4 -16.46 18.83 -6.06
CA THR A 4 -15.35 17.91 -5.84
C THR A 4 -14.35 18.11 -6.99
N PRO A 5 -13.05 18.37 -6.74
CA PRO A 5 -12.10 18.47 -7.83
C PRO A 5 -12.11 17.14 -8.57
N ALA A 6 -12.31 17.16 -9.88
CA ALA A 6 -12.13 15.96 -10.69
C ALA A 6 -10.73 15.42 -10.40
N HIS A 7 -10.64 14.15 -9.98
CA HIS A 7 -9.38 13.44 -9.88
C HIS A 7 -8.78 13.39 -11.29
N SER A 8 -7.97 14.37 -11.64
CA SER A 8 -7.34 14.41 -12.95
C SER A 8 -6.39 13.23 -13.03
N THR A 9 -6.52 12.43 -14.08
CA THR A 9 -5.50 11.45 -14.48
C THR A 9 -4.62 12.16 -15.50
N PRO A 10 -3.59 12.94 -15.07
CA PRO A 10 -2.93 13.88 -15.95
C PRO A 10 -2.20 13.19 -17.11
N VAL A 11 -1.71 11.96 -16.92
CA VAL A 11 -1.00 11.23 -17.98
C VAL A 11 -1.89 10.98 -19.20
N VAL A 12 -3.13 10.51 -19.02
CA VAL A 12 -4.01 10.18 -20.16
C VAL A 12 -4.59 11.43 -20.84
N THR A 13 -4.68 12.54 -20.11
CA THR A 13 -5.33 13.78 -20.59
C THR A 13 -4.34 14.82 -21.11
N GLN A 14 -3.11 14.83 -20.60
CA GLN A 14 -2.10 15.86 -20.83
C GLN A 14 -0.71 15.28 -21.16
N GLY A 15 -0.51 13.97 -20.99
CA GLY A 15 0.74 13.31 -21.32
C GLY A 15 1.01 13.32 -22.83
N LYS A 16 2.28 13.39 -23.20
CA LYS A 16 2.71 13.38 -24.60
C LYS A 16 2.85 11.94 -25.11
N PRO A 17 2.36 11.62 -26.31
CA PRO A 17 2.60 10.30 -26.92
C PRO A 17 4.09 9.98 -27.04
N GLY A 18 4.48 8.76 -26.68
CA GLY A 18 5.88 8.31 -26.69
C GLY A 18 6.67 8.64 -25.43
N GLU A 19 6.15 9.48 -24.53
CA GLU A 19 6.82 9.78 -23.27
C GLU A 19 6.55 8.72 -22.19
N THR A 20 7.55 8.51 -21.33
CA THR A 20 7.42 7.72 -20.10
C THR A 20 7.44 8.63 -18.89
N TYR A 21 6.53 8.41 -17.94
CA TYR A 21 6.43 9.16 -16.69
C TYR A 21 6.48 8.20 -15.50
N ASN A 22 7.49 8.34 -14.65
CA ASN A 22 7.54 7.68 -13.36
C ASN A 22 6.49 8.30 -12.43
N ILE A 23 5.78 7.45 -11.66
CA ILE A 23 4.77 7.86 -10.68
C ILE A 23 5.22 7.35 -9.32
N GLY A 24 5.37 8.26 -8.35
CA GLY A 24 5.87 7.91 -7.02
C GLY A 24 5.64 9.02 -6.00
N GLY A 25 5.49 8.65 -4.73
CA GLY A 25 5.18 9.59 -3.65
C GLY A 25 6.38 10.07 -2.82
N HIS A 26 7.61 9.70 -3.19
CA HIS A 26 8.82 9.92 -2.37
C HIS A 26 8.70 9.40 -0.93
N ASN A 27 8.09 8.22 -0.77
CA ASN A 27 7.76 7.61 0.52
C ASN A 27 8.52 6.28 0.73
N GLU A 28 9.85 6.31 0.70
CA GLU A 28 10.65 5.12 1.02
C GLU A 28 10.44 4.71 2.48
N LYS A 29 10.13 3.43 2.73
CA LYS A 29 9.95 2.84 4.05
C LYS A 29 10.53 1.43 4.06
N GLN A 30 11.05 0.99 5.21
CA GLN A 30 11.41 -0.42 5.36
C GLN A 30 10.15 -1.27 5.57
N ASN A 31 10.17 -2.52 5.14
CA ASN A 31 9.03 -3.43 5.30
C ASN A 31 8.60 -3.55 6.77
N LEU A 32 9.58 -3.63 7.70
CA LEU A 32 9.29 -3.77 9.12
C LEU A 32 8.63 -2.52 9.71
N ASP A 33 9.04 -1.32 9.26
CA ASP A 33 8.39 -0.07 9.66
C ASP A 33 6.92 -0.04 9.22
N VAL A 34 6.63 -0.50 8.00
CA VAL A 34 5.25 -0.59 7.50
C VAL A 34 4.42 -1.55 8.35
N VAL A 35 4.95 -2.73 8.67
CA VAL A 35 4.26 -3.72 9.52
C VAL A 35 4.01 -3.16 10.92
N HIS A 36 4.99 -2.50 11.52
CA HIS A 36 4.85 -1.85 12.81
C HIS A 36 3.76 -0.77 12.81
N THR A 37 3.73 0.10 11.80
CA THR A 37 2.67 1.11 11.66
C THR A 37 1.28 0.49 11.55
N ILE A 38 1.13 -0.63 10.83
CA ILE A 38 -0.15 -1.35 10.75
C ILE A 38 -0.53 -1.93 12.12
N CYS A 39 0.40 -2.55 12.84
CA CYS A 39 0.15 -3.10 14.17
C CYS A 39 -0.31 -2.01 15.14
N ASP A 40 0.38 -0.86 15.17
CA ASP A 40 0.05 0.25 16.06
C ASP A 40 -1.33 0.83 15.76
N LEU A 41 -1.68 0.96 14.47
CA LEU A 41 -3.01 1.40 14.04
C LEU A 41 -4.09 0.41 14.46
N LEU A 42 -3.83 -0.90 14.39
CA LEU A 42 -4.80 -1.90 14.83
C LEU A 42 -4.93 -1.94 16.36
N ASP A 43 -3.82 -1.80 17.10
CA ASP A 43 -3.85 -1.68 18.56
C ASP A 43 -4.68 -0.44 18.99
N GLU A 44 -4.64 0.65 18.23
CA GLU A 44 -5.45 1.85 18.44
C GLU A 44 -6.94 1.64 18.08
N ILE A 45 -7.22 1.11 16.88
CA ILE A 45 -8.58 1.09 16.29
C ILE A 45 -9.40 -0.12 16.76
N VAL A 46 -8.76 -1.28 16.92
CA VAL A 46 -9.41 -2.56 17.28
C VAL A 46 -8.58 -3.25 18.37
N PRO A 47 -8.55 -2.71 19.60
CA PRO A 47 -7.71 -3.25 20.66
C PRO A 47 -8.07 -4.69 21.00
N LYS A 48 -7.05 -5.49 21.29
CA LYS A 48 -7.15 -6.87 21.80
C LYS A 48 -6.26 -7.03 23.04
N GLU A 49 -6.30 -8.21 23.65
CA GLU A 49 -5.30 -8.58 24.65
C GLU A 49 -3.94 -8.80 23.96
N GLY A 50 -2.89 -8.15 24.49
CA GLY A 50 -1.58 -8.10 23.85
C GLY A 50 -1.54 -7.18 22.63
N SER A 51 -0.38 -7.09 21.97
CA SER A 51 -0.21 -6.24 20.78
C SER A 51 -0.38 -7.05 19.49
N TYR A 52 -0.80 -6.41 18.41
CA TYR A 52 -0.67 -7.01 17.07
C TYR A 52 0.80 -7.28 16.68
N ARG A 53 1.77 -6.57 17.28
CA ARG A 53 3.20 -6.81 17.05
C ARG A 53 3.66 -8.20 17.51
N ASP A 54 2.97 -8.81 18.47
CA ASP A 54 3.28 -10.15 18.97
C ASP A 54 3.09 -11.26 17.91
N GLN A 55 2.44 -10.92 16.78
CA GLN A 55 2.21 -11.83 15.65
C GLN A 55 3.28 -11.73 14.56
N ILE A 56 4.26 -10.82 14.71
CA ILE A 56 5.36 -10.67 13.75
C ILE A 56 6.27 -11.89 13.82
N THR A 57 6.44 -12.56 12.68
CA THR A 57 7.33 -13.72 12.54
C THR A 57 8.30 -13.48 11.40
N TYR A 58 9.59 -13.73 11.64
CA TYR A 58 10.61 -13.73 10.58
C TYR A 58 10.58 -15.08 9.86
N VAL A 59 10.51 -15.03 8.54
CA VAL A 59 10.49 -16.22 7.67
C VAL A 59 11.68 -16.19 6.73
N THR A 60 11.94 -17.32 6.05
CA THR A 60 13.00 -17.41 5.05
C THR A 60 12.83 -16.32 3.98
N ASP A 61 13.93 -15.67 3.57
CA ASP A 61 13.91 -14.55 2.62
C ASP A 61 13.58 -14.98 1.18
N ARG A 62 13.02 -14.06 0.37
CA ARG A 62 12.64 -14.35 -1.01
C ARG A 62 13.88 -14.52 -1.89
N PRO A 63 13.98 -15.58 -2.71
CA PRO A 63 15.04 -15.68 -3.71
C PRO A 63 15.04 -14.44 -4.62
N GLY A 64 16.20 -13.78 -4.77
CA GLY A 64 16.32 -12.56 -5.58
C GLY A 64 15.67 -11.32 -4.95
N HIS A 65 15.72 -11.17 -3.62
CA HIS A 65 15.15 -10.00 -2.94
C HIS A 65 15.84 -8.68 -3.31
N ASP A 66 15.27 -7.93 -4.25
CA ASP A 66 15.58 -6.51 -4.45
C ASP A 66 15.24 -5.69 -3.20
N ARG A 67 16.29 -5.18 -2.54
CA ARG A 67 16.20 -4.58 -1.19
C ARG A 67 15.64 -3.17 -1.16
N ARG A 68 15.67 -2.45 -2.28
CA ARG A 68 15.29 -1.03 -2.33
C ARG A 68 14.71 -0.68 -3.68
N TYR A 69 13.51 -0.10 -3.66
CA TYR A 69 12.95 0.63 -4.78
C TYR A 69 12.74 2.07 -4.35
N ALA A 70 13.19 2.99 -5.19
CA ALA A 70 13.01 4.41 -5.04
C ALA A 70 12.71 4.99 -6.42
N ILE A 71 11.64 5.75 -6.52
CA ILE A 71 11.18 6.34 -7.77
C ILE A 71 11.39 7.85 -7.72
N ASP A 72 12.08 8.37 -8.72
CA ASP A 72 12.11 9.80 -9.01
C ASP A 72 10.88 10.16 -9.86
N ALA A 73 9.98 10.98 -9.29
CA ALA A 73 8.76 11.47 -9.93
C ALA A 73 8.85 12.96 -10.34
N ASN A 74 10.05 13.54 -10.44
CA ASN A 74 10.26 14.94 -10.79
C ASN A 74 9.69 15.28 -12.17
N LYS A 75 9.83 14.38 -13.15
CA LYS A 75 9.34 14.60 -14.51
C LYS A 75 7.83 14.84 -14.56
N ILE A 76 7.04 13.96 -13.94
CA ILE A 76 5.57 14.09 -13.96
C ILE A 76 5.10 15.30 -13.15
N SER A 77 5.82 15.65 -12.08
CA SER A 77 5.55 16.85 -11.30
C SER A 77 5.80 18.12 -12.12
N ALA A 78 6.95 18.20 -12.79
CA ALA A 78 7.34 19.36 -13.58
C ALA A 78 6.49 19.54 -14.84
N GLU A 79 6.23 18.45 -15.58
CA GLU A 79 5.53 18.54 -16.87
C GLU A 79 4.00 18.55 -16.75
N LEU A 80 3.46 17.79 -15.78
CA LEU A 80 2.01 17.59 -15.66
C LEU A 80 1.41 18.13 -14.34
N GLY A 81 2.23 18.76 -13.50
CA GLY A 81 1.78 19.31 -12.21
C GLY A 81 1.32 18.24 -11.21
N TRP A 82 1.63 16.96 -11.44
CA TRP A 82 1.16 15.89 -10.58
C TRP A 82 1.94 15.86 -9.27
N THR A 83 1.21 15.75 -8.16
CA THR A 83 1.77 15.51 -6.82
C THR A 83 0.84 14.55 -6.06
N PRO A 84 1.38 13.66 -5.21
CA PRO A 84 0.56 12.79 -4.38
C PRO A 84 -0.31 13.63 -3.43
N GLN A 85 -1.56 13.23 -3.25
CA GLN A 85 -2.50 13.92 -2.35
C GLN A 85 -2.45 13.37 -0.91
N GLU A 86 -1.81 12.22 -0.71
CA GLU A 86 -1.69 11.54 0.58
C GLU A 86 -0.22 11.44 0.97
N THR A 87 0.05 11.55 2.26
CA THR A 87 1.32 11.06 2.82
C THR A 87 1.21 9.55 3.07
N PHE A 88 2.33 8.91 3.40
CA PHE A 88 2.29 7.50 3.81
C PHE A 88 1.37 7.31 5.01
N GLU A 89 1.47 8.19 6.01
CA GLU A 89 0.74 8.12 7.27
C GLU A 89 -0.77 8.31 7.08
N SER A 90 -1.20 9.27 6.24
CA SER A 90 -2.63 9.46 5.95
C SER A 90 -3.19 8.31 5.12
N GLY A 91 -2.43 7.82 4.13
CA GLY A 91 -2.84 6.71 3.27
C GLY A 91 -2.96 5.38 4.01
N ILE A 92 -1.99 5.04 4.87
CA ILE A 92 -2.00 3.74 5.57
C ILE A 92 -3.12 3.65 6.60
N ARG A 93 -3.46 4.74 7.30
CA ARG A 93 -4.63 4.79 8.19
C ARG A 93 -5.93 4.56 7.43
N LYS A 94 -6.15 5.31 6.34
CA LYS A 94 -7.32 5.12 5.47
C LYS A 94 -7.40 3.70 4.92
N THR A 95 -6.27 3.09 4.62
CA THR A 95 -6.20 1.69 4.16
C THR A 95 -6.69 0.74 5.25
N VAL A 96 -6.17 0.85 6.48
CA VAL A 96 -6.60 0.01 7.62
C VAL A 96 -8.11 0.17 7.87
N GLU A 97 -8.59 1.40 7.94
CA GLU A 97 -10.02 1.70 8.12
C GLU A 97 -10.89 1.12 6.99
N TRP A 98 -10.41 1.18 5.73
CA TRP A 98 -11.11 0.59 4.60
C TRP A 98 -11.26 -0.93 4.73
N TYR A 99 -10.19 -1.65 5.10
CA TYR A 99 -10.27 -3.10 5.29
C TYR A 99 -11.23 -3.49 6.43
N LEU A 100 -11.24 -2.73 7.53
CA LEU A 100 -12.14 -2.95 8.66
C LEU A 100 -13.63 -2.72 8.30
N THR A 101 -13.90 -1.82 7.36
CA THR A 101 -15.26 -1.44 6.95
C THR A 101 -15.77 -2.19 5.71
N ASN A 102 -14.94 -2.96 5.02
CA ASN A 102 -15.27 -3.67 3.78
C ASN A 102 -15.10 -5.19 3.91
N THR A 103 -15.56 -5.77 5.02
CA THR A 103 -15.40 -7.21 5.32
C THR A 103 -16.05 -8.12 4.29
N GLU A 104 -17.22 -7.77 3.75
CA GLU A 104 -17.88 -8.54 2.68
C GLU A 104 -16.99 -8.66 1.43
N TRP A 105 -16.36 -7.56 1.03
CA TRP A 105 -15.43 -7.58 -0.10
C TRP A 105 -14.24 -8.48 0.18
N VAL A 106 -13.67 -8.39 1.39
CA VAL A 106 -12.53 -9.21 1.82
C VAL A 106 -12.87 -10.71 1.78
N GLU A 107 -14.04 -11.09 2.27
CA GLU A 107 -14.47 -12.50 2.26
C GLU A 107 -14.67 -13.02 0.83
N ASN A 108 -15.22 -12.19 -0.07
CA ASN A 108 -15.43 -12.57 -1.47
C ASN A 108 -14.12 -12.82 -2.23
N VAL A 109 -13.04 -12.07 -1.94
CA VAL A 109 -11.74 -12.27 -2.60
C VAL A 109 -10.90 -13.39 -1.99
N LYS A 110 -11.20 -13.82 -0.76
CA LYS A 110 -10.53 -14.94 -0.04
C LYS A 110 -11.02 -16.33 -0.48
N SER A 111 -11.19 -16.54 -1.79
CA SER A 111 -11.61 -17.83 -2.38
C SER A 111 -10.66 -19.00 -2.06
N GLY A 112 -11.07 -20.23 -2.40
CA GLY A 112 -10.26 -21.44 -2.16
C GLY A 112 -8.84 -21.38 -2.73
N ASN A 113 -8.65 -20.75 -3.90
CA ASN A 113 -7.33 -20.57 -4.52
C ASN A 113 -6.39 -19.72 -3.66
N TYR A 114 -6.91 -18.71 -2.95
CA TYR A 114 -6.13 -17.90 -2.02
C TYR A 114 -5.58 -18.75 -0.87
N LYS A 115 -6.43 -19.61 -0.27
CA LYS A 115 -6.02 -20.49 0.83
C LYS A 115 -4.95 -21.50 0.39
N SER A 116 -5.11 -22.10 -0.79
CA SER A 116 -4.12 -23.02 -1.36
C SER A 116 -2.77 -22.34 -1.58
N TRP A 117 -2.77 -21.10 -2.09
CA TRP A 117 -1.54 -20.33 -2.29
C TRP A 117 -0.85 -19.97 -0.97
N ILE A 118 -1.62 -19.58 0.06
CA ILE A 118 -1.08 -19.29 1.40
C ILE A 118 -0.36 -20.53 1.96
N ALA A 119 -0.98 -21.71 1.88
CA ALA A 119 -0.36 -22.95 2.34
C ALA A 119 0.93 -23.26 1.57
N GLN A 120 0.90 -23.18 0.24
CA GLN A 120 2.06 -23.43 -0.60
C GLN A 120 3.24 -22.51 -0.28
N ASN A 121 2.99 -21.22 -0.04
CA ASN A 121 4.05 -20.23 0.10
C ASN A 121 4.56 -20.07 1.55
N TYR A 122 3.73 -20.32 2.56
CA TYR A 122 4.06 -20.01 3.96
C TYR A 122 4.07 -21.20 4.92
N GLN A 123 3.43 -22.34 4.63
CA GLN A 123 3.25 -23.41 5.63
C GLN A 123 4.56 -24.00 6.16
N ASN A 124 5.61 -24.03 5.34
CA ASN A 124 6.91 -24.61 5.69
C ASN A 124 8.08 -23.63 5.43
N ARG A 125 7.83 -22.32 5.54
CA ARG A 125 8.79 -21.27 5.16
C ARG A 125 9.38 -20.54 6.36
#